data_AF-A0A180G4S2-F1
#
_entry.id   AF-A0A180G4S2-F1
#
_cell.length_a   1.000
_cell.length_b   1.000
_cell.length_c   1.000
_cell.angle_alpha   90.00
_cell.angle_beta   90.00
_cell.angle_gamma   90.00
#
_symmetry.space_group_name_H-M   'P 1'
#
loop_
_entity.id
_entity.type
_entity.pdbx_description
1 polymer ?
#
loop_
_entity_poly.entity_id
_entity_poly.type
_entity_poly.pdbx_seq_one_letter_code
_entity_poly.pdbx_strand_id
1 'polypeptide(L)'
;MWMCKLMSIPAKRWATPKAESGVRLGEAEGRWQWQFVCWLKICSGKQRQGSIGPAPYTDFHPACGERTGAGRARKQTRNGTRHGTGMDRQSATRSVSPRQLPGNHSTTPWTHTIQSRSVSMALLESHCPDLRLIARGKVRDIYEFPGDDSKLLFVATDRISAFDIVMKNGIPNKGKLLTQLSLFFFDKLESVIPNHVISGDFEHILSLSNAILPYREQLEGRTILVQKSQVLKCEAIVRGYLTGSAYAEYRKSGTVHGIPMPQNLVESSKFPQPIFTPSTKADIGTHDENIHPDKLGGILGSETLADQIKKTSIELYEAANRHCLSSNSGLFLADTKFEFGLEPNSQRLLLIDECLTPDSSRFWAASEWAEGKKMSGFDKQVLRDWLKIEGVDGKDQLELPQSVIDSTWKKYCEAFELLTGRKFVA
;
A
#
# COMPACT_ATOMS: atom_id res chain seq x y z
N MET A 1 18.77 -51.98 19.79
CA MET A 1 18.01 -52.08 18.52
C MET A 1 17.90 -50.68 17.94
N TRP A 2 18.93 -50.25 17.20
CA TRP A 2 18.91 -50.05 15.73
C TRP A 2 18.04 -48.85 15.31
N MET A 3 18.59 -47.62 15.27
CA MET A 3 19.29 -46.99 14.11
C MET A 3 18.57 -47.20 12.77
N CYS A 4 17.84 -46.17 12.31
CA CYS A 4 17.44 -46.05 10.91
C CYS A 4 18.41 -45.11 10.17
N LYS A 5 19.00 -45.70 9.12
CA LYS A 5 20.04 -45.17 8.23
C LYS A 5 19.53 -44.08 7.30
N LEU A 6 20.38 -43.07 7.14
CA LEU A 6 20.54 -42.29 5.91
C LEU A 6 20.83 -43.20 4.71
N MET A 7 20.17 -42.96 3.60
CA MET A 7 20.66 -43.31 2.26
C MET A 7 20.50 -42.10 1.34
N SER A 8 21.60 -41.81 0.64
CA SER A 8 21.77 -40.71 -0.29
C SER A 8 21.88 -41.24 -1.72
N ILE A 9 21.72 -40.31 -2.70
CA ILE A 9 22.24 -40.30 -4.10
C ILE A 9 21.28 -40.89 -5.18
N PRO A 10 21.24 -40.39 -6.46
CA PRO A 10 21.97 -39.28 -7.11
C PRO A 10 21.15 -38.22 -7.87
N ALA A 11 21.82 -37.09 -8.11
CA ALA A 11 21.55 -36.08 -9.13
C ALA A 11 21.68 -36.60 -10.57
N LYS A 12 20.77 -36.21 -11.46
CA LYS A 12 20.87 -36.45 -12.91
C LYS A 12 21.43 -35.20 -13.62
N ARG A 13 22.61 -35.37 -14.21
CA ARG A 13 23.21 -34.53 -15.26
C ARG A 13 22.31 -34.53 -16.50
N TRP A 14 22.08 -33.34 -17.08
CA TRP A 14 21.63 -33.20 -18.46
C TRP A 14 22.84 -32.99 -19.36
N ALA A 15 22.96 -33.84 -20.38
CA ALA A 15 23.88 -33.67 -21.49
C ALA A 15 23.06 -33.67 -22.78
N THR A 16 23.20 -32.62 -23.58
CA THR A 16 22.94 -32.62 -25.04
C THR A 16 24.25 -33.05 -25.73
N PRO A 17 24.28 -33.68 -26.94
CA PRO A 17 23.94 -32.96 -28.18
C PRO A 17 23.51 -33.78 -29.44
N LYS A 18 23.15 -33.02 -30.51
CA LYS A 18 23.07 -33.31 -31.97
C LYS A 18 21.93 -34.24 -32.45
N ALA A 19 20.93 -33.77 -33.23
CA ALA A 19 20.88 -33.13 -34.55
C ALA A 19 21.13 -34.10 -35.72
N GLU A 20 20.08 -34.39 -36.51
CA GLU A 20 20.13 -34.57 -37.97
C GLU A 20 18.73 -34.56 -38.62
N SER A 21 18.58 -33.68 -39.63
CA SER A 21 17.76 -33.70 -40.87
C SER A 21 16.36 -34.35 -40.89
N GLY A 22 15.31 -33.78 -41.48
CA GLY A 22 15.17 -32.62 -42.37
C GLY A 22 14.00 -32.89 -43.35
N VAL A 23 13.09 -31.92 -43.55
CA VAL A 23 12.21 -31.79 -44.73
C VAL A 23 11.90 -30.30 -44.94
N ARG A 24 11.87 -29.89 -46.21
CA ARG A 24 11.87 -28.52 -46.74
C ARG A 24 10.49 -27.81 -46.73
N LEU A 25 10.57 -26.51 -46.43
CA LEU A 25 10.03 -25.33 -47.14
C LEU A 25 8.59 -25.37 -47.69
N GLY A 26 7.75 -24.52 -47.09
CA GLY A 26 6.60 -23.86 -47.71
C GLY A 26 6.55 -22.41 -47.23
N GLU A 27 6.47 -21.49 -48.18
CA GLU A 27 6.62 -20.03 -48.07
C GLU A 27 5.54 -19.35 -47.21
N ALA A 28 5.93 -18.34 -46.42
CA ALA A 28 5.08 -17.18 -46.08
C ALA A 28 5.94 -16.09 -45.39
N GLU A 29 6.67 -15.31 -46.18
CA GLU A 29 7.21 -14.02 -45.75
C GLU A 29 6.12 -12.94 -45.78
N GLY A 30 6.10 -12.09 -44.75
CA GLY A 30 5.80 -10.67 -44.91
C GLY A 30 4.36 -10.21 -44.69
N ARG A 31 4.00 -9.94 -43.42
CA ARG A 31 3.32 -8.69 -42.99
C ARG A 31 3.07 -8.65 -41.47
N TRP A 32 4.09 -8.24 -40.72
CA TRP A 32 3.93 -7.72 -39.35
C TRP A 32 4.69 -6.41 -39.24
N GLN A 33 4.15 -5.39 -39.91
CA GLN A 33 4.39 -3.99 -39.65
C GLN A 33 3.01 -3.32 -39.58
N TRP A 34 2.91 -2.26 -38.78
CA TRP A 34 1.72 -1.46 -38.45
C TRP A 34 0.97 -1.92 -37.20
N GLN A 35 1.43 -1.46 -36.03
CA GLN A 35 0.61 -0.66 -35.09
C GLN A 35 1.50 -0.10 -33.97
N PHE A 36 2.27 0.92 -34.33
CA PHE A 36 2.72 1.96 -33.42
C PHE A 36 2.37 3.29 -34.11
N VAL A 37 2.06 4.31 -33.31
CA VAL A 37 1.58 5.67 -33.66
C VAL A 37 0.05 5.82 -33.64
N CYS A 38 -0.46 6.31 -32.50
CA CYS A 38 -1.25 7.55 -32.52
C CYS A 38 -1.27 8.20 -31.12
N TRP A 39 -0.58 9.35 -31.03
CA TRP A 39 -0.55 10.30 -29.92
C TRP A 39 -1.28 11.57 -30.40
N LEU A 40 -2.08 12.19 -29.52
CA LEU A 40 -2.64 13.56 -29.55
C LEU A 40 -3.11 14.20 -30.89
N LYS A 41 -4.43 14.44 -31.01
CA LYS A 41 -5.10 15.77 -31.20
C LYS A 41 -6.56 15.66 -31.68
N ILE A 42 -7.37 16.66 -31.29
CA ILE A 42 -8.74 17.02 -31.76
C ILE A 42 -9.83 16.20 -31.05
N CYS A 43 -10.69 16.77 -30.21
CA CYS A 43 -11.81 17.62 -30.63
C CYS A 43 -12.16 18.76 -29.65
N SER A 44 -12.05 19.98 -30.13
CA SER A 44 -12.97 21.08 -29.80
C SER A 44 -14.20 20.97 -30.70
N GLY A 45 -15.41 20.94 -30.13
CA GLY A 45 -16.65 20.92 -30.90
C GLY A 45 -17.90 20.83 -30.04
N LYS A 46 -18.36 21.97 -29.52
CA LYS A 46 -19.72 22.15 -29.00
C LYS A 46 -20.74 21.87 -30.10
N GLN A 47 -21.82 21.13 -29.80
CA GLN A 47 -23.17 21.60 -30.11
C GLN A 47 -24.21 21.01 -29.14
N ARG A 48 -25.09 21.90 -28.69
CA ARG A 48 -26.31 21.68 -27.92
C ARG A 48 -27.45 21.32 -28.88
N GLN A 49 -28.39 20.51 -28.39
CA GLN A 49 -29.85 20.54 -28.58
C GLN A 49 -30.38 19.24 -27.95
N GLY A 50 -31.49 19.14 -27.21
CA GLY A 50 -32.53 20.09 -26.81
C GLY A 50 -33.63 19.25 -26.11
N SER A 51 -34.06 19.72 -24.95
CA SER A 51 -35.34 19.50 -24.24
C SER A 51 -36.47 18.68 -24.90
N ILE A 52 -37.17 17.86 -24.10
CA ILE A 52 -38.64 17.81 -23.91
C ILE A 52 -38.93 17.08 -22.56
N GLY A 53 -39.73 17.68 -21.67
CA GLY A 53 -40.48 17.01 -20.58
C GLY A 53 -42.00 17.10 -20.88
N PRO A 54 -42.94 16.99 -19.91
CA PRO A 54 -42.90 16.44 -18.54
C PRO A 54 -44.14 15.57 -18.12
N ALA A 55 -44.11 15.06 -16.87
CA ALA A 55 -45.22 14.86 -15.90
C ALA A 55 -46.25 13.71 -16.10
N PRO A 56 -47.16 13.43 -15.11
CA PRO A 56 -47.02 13.22 -13.65
C PRO A 56 -47.81 11.97 -13.13
N TYR A 57 -47.75 11.64 -11.82
CA TYR A 57 -48.86 11.23 -10.91
C TYR A 57 -48.30 10.52 -9.64
N THR A 58 -48.28 11.18 -8.47
CA THR A 58 -49.24 11.21 -7.34
C THR A 58 -49.02 10.17 -6.23
N ASP A 59 -49.01 10.72 -5.02
CA ASP A 59 -49.00 10.14 -3.68
C ASP A 59 -50.09 9.08 -3.42
N PHE A 60 -49.81 8.15 -2.49
CA PHE A 60 -50.76 7.72 -1.47
C PHE A 60 -50.04 7.12 -0.25
N HIS A 61 -50.09 7.85 0.86
CA HIS A 61 -50.09 7.31 2.23
C HIS A 61 -51.54 7.43 2.73
N PRO A 62 -52.00 6.60 3.68
CA PRO A 62 -52.07 7.12 5.04
C PRO A 62 -51.86 6.07 6.16
N ALA A 63 -51.46 6.60 7.33
CA ALA A 63 -51.97 6.35 8.70
C ALA A 63 -52.13 4.91 9.22
N CYS A 64 -52.11 4.60 10.52
CA CYS A 64 -51.74 5.19 11.81
C CYS A 64 -52.17 4.09 12.81
N GLY A 65 -51.45 3.88 13.92
CA GLY A 65 -51.81 2.83 14.87
C GLY A 65 -50.93 2.81 16.12
N GLU A 66 -51.23 3.73 17.04
CA GLU A 66 -51.01 3.69 18.49
C GLU A 66 -51.13 2.26 19.11
N ARG A 67 -50.56 1.87 20.25
CA ARG A 67 -50.42 2.56 21.54
C ARG A 67 -49.64 1.67 22.56
N THR A 68 -49.08 2.35 23.57
CA THR A 68 -48.86 1.93 24.99
C THR A 68 -47.88 0.83 25.39
N GLY A 69 -47.06 1.13 26.41
CA GLY A 69 -46.53 0.12 27.34
C GLY A 69 -45.30 0.55 28.13
N ALA A 70 -45.49 1.37 29.17
CA ALA A 70 -44.44 1.79 30.11
C ALA A 70 -43.93 0.64 31.00
N GLY A 71 -42.64 0.66 31.34
CA GLY A 71 -42.03 -0.23 32.34
C GLY A 71 -40.72 0.37 32.87
N ARG A 72 -40.78 0.94 34.08
CA ARG A 72 -39.71 1.67 34.78
C ARG A 72 -39.30 0.85 36.01
N ALA A 73 -38.02 0.50 36.18
CA ALA A 73 -37.43 0.03 37.44
C ALA A 73 -35.91 0.32 37.40
N ARG A 74 -35.40 1.44 37.95
CA ARG A 74 -35.05 1.76 39.35
C ARG A 74 -33.91 0.91 39.95
N LYS A 75 -32.73 1.54 39.97
CA LYS A 75 -31.61 1.54 40.94
C LYS A 75 -31.62 0.46 42.04
N GLN A 76 -30.49 -0.24 42.17
CA GLN A 76 -29.89 -0.58 43.46
C GLN A 76 -28.42 -0.20 43.50
N THR A 77 -28.13 0.76 44.37
CA THR A 77 -26.82 1.06 44.94
C THR A 77 -26.58 0.16 46.14
N ARG A 78 -25.36 -0.36 46.32
CA ARG A 78 -24.89 -0.86 47.61
C ARG A 78 -23.52 -0.28 47.94
N ASN A 79 -23.49 0.46 49.05
CA ASN A 79 -22.32 0.87 49.81
C ASN A 79 -21.71 -0.34 50.54
N GLY A 80 -20.38 -0.28 50.74
CA GLY A 80 -19.62 -1.11 51.65
C GLY A 80 -18.26 -0.50 51.97
N THR A 81 -18.21 0.31 53.03
CA THR A 81 -17.05 0.64 53.89
C THR A 81 -16.49 -0.67 54.53
N ARG A 82 -15.26 -0.84 55.04
CA ARG A 82 -14.29 0.03 55.75
C ARG A 82 -12.99 -0.78 56.06
N HIS A 83 -11.93 -0.05 56.43
CA HIS A 83 -10.73 -0.42 57.23
C HIS A 83 -9.56 -1.11 56.50
N GLY A 84 -8.28 -0.73 56.69
CA GLY A 84 -7.64 0.23 57.60
C GLY A 84 -6.17 -0.20 57.84
N THR A 85 -5.34 0.73 58.32
CA THR A 85 -3.91 0.58 58.73
C THR A 85 -2.91 0.57 57.56
N GLY A 86 -1.82 1.35 57.51
CA GLY A 86 -1.16 2.21 58.49
C GLY A 86 0.35 2.01 58.36
N MET A 87 1.14 3.09 58.19
CA MET A 87 2.41 3.36 58.88
C MET A 87 3.28 4.39 58.16
N ASP A 88 3.68 5.37 58.96
CA ASP A 88 4.70 6.40 58.75
C ASP A 88 6.10 5.84 58.46
N ARG A 89 6.96 6.64 57.80
CA ARG A 89 8.22 7.16 58.39
C ARG A 89 9.01 8.06 57.43
N GLN A 90 9.04 9.34 57.78
CA GLN A 90 10.20 10.23 57.99
C GLN A 90 11.52 10.04 57.20
N SER A 91 11.86 11.13 56.47
CA SER A 91 13.11 11.92 56.47
C SER A 91 14.49 11.26 56.26
N ALA A 92 15.26 11.81 55.31
CA ALA A 92 16.58 12.40 55.59
C ALA A 92 17.09 13.22 54.40
N THR A 93 17.13 14.53 54.59
CA THR A 93 17.96 15.48 53.84
C THR A 93 19.40 15.42 54.35
N ARG A 94 20.38 15.49 53.45
CA ARG A 94 21.76 15.84 53.83
C ARG A 94 22.41 16.74 52.78
N SER A 95 22.71 17.94 53.23
CA SER A 95 23.51 18.98 52.62
C SER A 95 25.00 18.68 52.80
N VAL A 96 25.81 18.97 51.77
CA VAL A 96 27.25 19.24 51.92
C VAL A 96 27.64 20.34 50.91
N SER A 97 28.28 21.39 51.42
CA SER A 97 28.86 22.54 50.70
C SER A 97 30.40 22.38 50.56
N PRO A 98 31.08 23.20 49.74
CA PRO A 98 32.19 22.77 48.89
C PRO A 98 33.59 23.09 49.44
N ARG A 99 34.63 22.42 48.91
CA ARG A 99 36.02 22.88 49.06
C ARG A 99 36.94 22.50 47.88
N GLN A 100 37.32 23.56 47.16
CA GLN A 100 38.55 23.92 46.42
C GLN A 100 39.49 22.89 45.73
N LEU A 101 39.92 23.33 44.53
CA LEU A 101 40.85 22.78 43.52
C LEU A 101 42.32 22.71 43.97
N PRO A 102 43.14 21.91 43.27
CA PRO A 102 44.07 22.46 42.25
C PRO A 102 44.01 21.61 40.96
N GLY A 103 44.48 21.97 39.77
CA GLY A 103 45.28 23.05 39.21
C GLY A 103 45.58 22.62 37.77
N ASN A 104 45.61 23.60 36.85
CA ASN A 104 45.84 23.53 35.41
C ASN A 104 46.55 22.30 34.82
N HIS A 105 45.93 21.68 33.81
CA HIS A 105 46.63 21.28 32.59
C HIS A 105 45.77 21.57 31.35
N SER A 106 46.46 22.15 30.37
CA SER A 106 46.01 22.60 29.05
C SER A 106 45.18 21.57 28.28
N THR A 107 43.98 21.96 27.86
CA THR A 107 43.28 21.32 26.74
C THR A 107 42.65 22.38 25.84
N THR A 108 43.08 22.35 24.58
CA THR A 108 42.49 23.05 23.43
C THR A 108 40.97 22.87 23.39
N PRO A 109 40.18 23.90 23.03
CA PRO A 109 38.75 23.74 22.89
C PRO A 109 38.47 22.90 21.64
N TRP A 110 38.13 21.64 21.85
CA TRP A 110 37.39 20.86 20.87
C TRP A 110 35.98 21.45 20.81
N THR A 111 35.78 22.41 19.90
CA THR A 111 34.44 22.72 19.42
C THR A 111 33.90 21.45 18.80
N HIS A 112 33.04 20.75 19.54
CA HIS A 112 32.12 19.78 18.95
C HIS A 112 31.25 20.55 17.98
N THR A 113 31.69 20.64 16.73
CA THR A 113 30.79 20.85 15.60
C THR A 113 29.85 19.66 15.65
N ILE A 114 28.66 19.87 16.24
CA ILE A 114 27.51 19.03 15.95
C ILE A 114 27.39 19.15 14.43
N GLN A 115 27.88 18.13 13.72
CA GLN A 115 27.54 17.96 12.32
C GLN A 115 26.02 17.87 12.33
N SER A 116 25.38 18.98 11.93
CA SER A 116 23.99 18.99 11.54
C SER A 116 23.87 17.84 10.55
N ARG A 117 23.21 16.75 10.93
CA ARG A 117 22.78 15.73 9.99
C ARG A 117 22.12 16.50 8.86
N SER A 118 22.69 16.43 7.65
CA SER A 118 22.03 16.99 6.48
C SER A 118 20.63 16.39 6.45
N VAL A 119 19.62 17.25 6.56
CA VAL A 119 18.25 16.81 6.34
C VAL A 119 18.23 16.37 4.89
N SER A 120 18.20 15.06 4.64
CA SER A 120 18.15 14.52 3.28
C SER A 120 16.94 15.14 2.61
N MET A 121 17.15 15.88 1.51
CA MET A 121 16.06 16.46 0.75
C MET A 121 15.21 15.33 0.14
N ALA A 122 13.89 15.50 0.13
CA ALA A 122 12.98 14.53 -0.47
C ALA A 122 13.25 14.41 -1.98
N LEU A 123 13.43 13.19 -2.49
CA LEU A 123 13.54 12.93 -3.92
C LEU A 123 12.15 12.98 -4.55
N LEU A 124 11.81 14.11 -5.18
CA LEU A 124 10.52 14.28 -5.84
C LEU A 124 10.48 13.65 -7.23
N GLU A 125 11.57 13.70 -8.00
CA GLU A 125 11.69 13.05 -9.30
C GLU A 125 13.10 12.49 -9.42
N SER A 126 13.26 11.32 -10.02
CA SER A 126 14.58 10.84 -10.39
C SER A 126 15.00 11.41 -11.75
N HIS A 127 16.27 11.80 -11.84
CA HIS A 127 16.87 12.34 -13.05
C HIS A 127 17.99 11.40 -13.55
N CYS A 128 17.62 10.50 -14.45
CA CYS A 128 18.49 9.50 -15.09
C CYS A 128 18.43 9.67 -16.62
N PRO A 129 19.08 10.69 -17.22
CA PRO A 129 18.92 11.05 -18.63
C PRO A 129 19.37 9.96 -19.61
N ASP A 130 20.30 9.10 -19.20
CA ASP A 130 20.77 7.99 -20.05
C ASP A 130 19.88 6.75 -19.98
N LEU A 131 18.85 6.75 -19.11
CA LEU A 131 17.89 5.67 -18.99
C LEU A 131 16.58 6.06 -19.68
N ARG A 132 15.97 5.12 -20.39
CA ARG A 132 14.67 5.35 -21.02
C ARG A 132 13.58 5.40 -19.96
N LEU A 133 13.04 6.59 -19.71
CA LEU A 133 11.86 6.78 -18.86
C LEU A 133 10.62 6.20 -19.55
N ILE A 134 9.92 5.31 -18.85
CA ILE A 134 8.68 4.69 -19.31
C ILE A 134 7.47 5.46 -18.82
N ALA A 135 7.44 5.80 -17.53
CA ALA A 135 6.34 6.53 -16.93
C ALA A 135 6.75 7.20 -15.61
N ARG A 136 6.03 8.26 -15.25
CA ARG A 136 5.97 8.79 -13.87
C ARG A 136 4.55 8.68 -13.36
N GLY A 137 4.36 7.87 -12.33
CA GLY A 137 3.11 7.78 -11.60
C GLY A 137 3.06 8.80 -10.45
N LYS A 138 2.03 8.71 -9.61
CA LYS A 138 1.87 9.59 -8.44
C LYS A 138 3.09 9.54 -7.50
N VAL A 139 3.67 8.35 -7.30
CA VAL A 139 4.76 8.13 -6.32
C VAL A 139 5.95 7.33 -6.85
N ARG A 140 5.90 6.84 -8.09
CA ARG A 140 6.97 6.04 -8.70
C ARG A 140 7.42 6.63 -10.03
N ASP A 141 8.72 6.57 -10.28
CA ASP A 141 9.31 6.77 -11.60
C ASP A 141 9.75 5.40 -12.14
N ILE A 142 9.42 5.11 -13.40
CA ILE A 142 9.65 3.79 -14.01
C ILE A 142 10.57 3.96 -15.21
N TYR A 143 11.69 3.26 -15.22
CA TYR A 143 12.63 3.21 -16.33
C TYR A 143 12.71 1.81 -16.93
N GLU A 144 13.06 1.73 -18.21
CA GLU A 144 13.51 0.49 -18.82
C GLU A 144 14.87 0.10 -18.23
N PHE A 145 15.09 -1.19 -17.99
CA PHE A 145 16.38 -1.64 -17.53
C PHE A 145 17.40 -1.56 -18.68
N PRO A 146 18.56 -0.90 -18.49
CA PRO A 146 19.55 -0.74 -19.56
C PRO A 146 20.15 -2.09 -19.96
N GLY A 147 19.90 -2.48 -21.22
CA GLY A 147 20.38 -3.73 -21.80
C GLY A 147 19.36 -4.87 -21.82
N ASP A 148 18.16 -4.69 -21.25
CA ASP A 148 17.09 -5.68 -21.30
C ASP A 148 15.70 -5.04 -21.18
N ASP A 149 14.98 -4.94 -22.30
CA ASP A 149 13.65 -4.31 -22.40
C ASP A 149 12.50 -5.15 -21.81
N SER A 150 12.81 -6.38 -21.38
CA SER A 150 11.91 -7.24 -20.61
C SER A 150 11.93 -6.93 -19.12
N LYS A 151 12.81 -6.02 -18.66
CA LYS A 151 12.93 -5.63 -17.26
C LYS A 151 12.70 -4.14 -17.06
N LEU A 152 12.21 -3.75 -15.89
CA LEU A 152 11.95 -2.37 -15.52
C LEU A 152 12.62 -2.05 -14.17
N LEU A 153 13.04 -0.80 -14.00
CA LEU A 153 13.45 -0.22 -12.73
C LEU A 153 12.27 0.55 -12.15
N PHE A 154 11.74 0.06 -11.03
CA PHE A 154 10.70 0.73 -10.26
C PHE A 154 11.35 1.57 -9.16
N VAL A 155 11.36 2.89 -9.33
CA VAL A 155 11.97 3.84 -8.40
C VAL A 155 10.87 4.48 -7.54
N ALA A 156 10.77 4.09 -6.28
CA ALA A 156 9.86 4.72 -5.33
C ALA A 156 10.39 6.10 -4.92
N THR A 157 9.67 7.16 -5.28
CA THR A 157 10.04 8.54 -4.91
C THR A 157 9.53 8.89 -3.51
N ASP A 158 9.95 10.04 -3.01
CA ASP A 158 9.48 10.59 -1.74
C ASP A 158 8.17 11.40 -1.88
N ARG A 159 7.59 11.44 -3.10
CA ARG A 159 6.27 12.04 -3.35
C ARG A 159 5.20 11.31 -2.53
N ILE A 160 4.20 12.08 -2.11
CA ILE A 160 3.00 11.57 -1.47
C ILE A 160 1.76 12.19 -2.11
N SER A 161 0.68 11.42 -2.17
CA SER A 161 -0.60 11.85 -2.73
C SER A 161 -1.78 11.40 -1.89
N ALA A 162 -2.84 12.19 -1.92
CA ALA A 162 -4.15 11.87 -1.35
C ALA A 162 -5.24 12.64 -2.11
N PHE A 163 -6.43 12.04 -2.24
CA PHE A 163 -7.55 12.58 -3.05
C PHE A 163 -7.13 12.92 -4.48
N ASP A 164 -6.29 12.06 -5.09
CA ASP A 164 -5.71 12.22 -6.43
C ASP A 164 -4.79 13.45 -6.64
N ILE A 165 -4.52 14.22 -5.60
CA ILE A 165 -3.58 15.35 -5.63
C ILE A 165 -2.21 14.88 -5.14
N VAL A 166 -1.17 15.16 -5.92
CA VAL A 166 0.23 14.97 -5.52
C VAL A 166 0.71 16.25 -4.83
N MET A 167 1.34 16.11 -3.66
CA MET A 167 1.83 17.25 -2.88
C MET A 167 3.08 17.86 -3.51
N LYS A 168 3.31 19.17 -3.31
CA LYS A 168 4.46 19.90 -3.86
C LYS A 168 5.79 19.45 -3.25
N ASN A 169 5.78 19.15 -1.96
CA ASN A 169 6.90 18.60 -1.21
C ASN A 169 6.63 17.13 -0.83
N GLY A 170 7.72 16.42 -0.52
CA GLY A 170 7.71 14.99 -0.24
C GLY A 170 8.04 14.67 1.20
N ILE A 171 7.96 13.39 1.54
CA ILE A 171 8.39 12.87 2.84
C ILE A 171 9.76 12.22 2.65
N PRO A 172 10.86 12.83 3.12
CA PRO A 172 12.20 12.29 2.92
C PRO A 172 12.32 10.81 3.33
N ASN A 173 12.97 10.01 2.48
CA ASN A 173 13.19 8.56 2.66
C ASN A 173 11.92 7.70 2.65
N LYS A 174 10.72 8.27 2.39
CA LYS A 174 9.49 7.48 2.18
C LYS A 174 9.70 6.42 1.12
N GLY A 175 10.29 6.78 -0.03
CA GLY A 175 10.51 5.85 -1.12
C GLY A 175 11.33 4.64 -0.70
N LYS A 176 12.42 4.86 0.04
CA LYS A 176 13.27 3.79 0.58
C LYS A 176 12.50 2.87 1.54
N LEU A 177 11.76 3.46 2.48
CA LEU A 177 10.99 2.72 3.47
C LEU A 177 9.91 1.84 2.82
N LEU A 178 9.16 2.40 1.87
CA LEU A 178 8.09 1.67 1.17
C LEU A 178 8.64 0.56 0.27
N THR A 179 9.80 0.78 -0.35
CA THR A 179 10.49 -0.26 -1.12
C THR A 179 10.91 -1.43 -0.24
N GLN A 180 11.55 -1.17 0.90
CA GLN A 180 11.95 -2.23 1.83
C GLN A 180 10.75 -2.99 2.41
N LEU A 181 9.65 -2.29 2.68
CA LEU A 181 8.42 -2.91 3.18
C LEU A 181 7.75 -3.79 2.11
N SER A 182 7.71 -3.33 0.86
CA SER A 182 7.19 -4.12 -0.27
C SER A 182 8.01 -5.39 -0.45
N LEU A 183 9.34 -5.29 -0.47
CA LEU A 183 10.24 -6.45 -0.59
C LEU A 183 10.01 -7.47 0.54
N PHE A 184 9.80 -7.00 1.77
CA PHE A 184 9.46 -7.87 2.89
C PHE A 184 8.16 -8.65 2.66
N PHE A 185 7.12 -8.01 2.15
CA PHE A 185 5.85 -8.69 1.89
C PHE A 185 5.86 -9.56 0.64
N PHE A 186 6.61 -9.19 -0.40
CA PHE A 186 6.82 -10.06 -1.56
C PHE A 186 7.45 -11.40 -1.15
N ASP A 187 8.49 -11.37 -0.33
CA ASP A 187 9.12 -12.57 0.25
C ASP A 187 8.11 -13.35 1.12
N LYS A 188 7.41 -12.66 2.01
CA LYS A 188 6.46 -13.27 2.93
C LYS A 188 5.28 -13.98 2.24
N LEU A 189 4.90 -13.52 1.05
CA LEU A 189 3.72 -13.97 0.31
C LEU A 189 4.05 -14.82 -0.93
N GLU A 190 5.33 -15.11 -1.17
CA GLU A 190 5.78 -15.87 -2.35
C GLU A 190 5.13 -17.26 -2.45
N SER A 191 4.79 -17.87 -1.31
CA SER A 191 4.09 -19.17 -1.29
C SER A 191 2.65 -19.12 -1.79
N VAL A 192 2.03 -17.93 -1.86
CA VAL A 192 0.64 -17.76 -2.34
C VAL A 192 0.63 -17.57 -3.85
N ILE A 193 1.50 -16.69 -4.36
CA ILE A 193 1.61 -16.37 -5.78
C ILE A 193 3.04 -15.91 -6.09
N PRO A 194 3.60 -16.22 -7.28
CA PRO A 194 4.79 -15.53 -7.77
C PRO A 194 4.56 -14.01 -7.86
N ASN A 195 5.66 -13.26 -7.82
CA ASN A 195 5.65 -11.82 -8.00
C ASN A 195 6.65 -11.39 -9.09
N HIS A 196 6.60 -10.12 -9.49
CA HIS A 196 7.48 -9.59 -10.54
C HIS A 196 8.90 -9.22 -10.09
N VAL A 197 9.25 -9.37 -8.80
CA VAL A 197 10.54 -8.89 -8.30
C VAL A 197 11.67 -9.80 -8.79
N ILE A 198 12.69 -9.18 -9.40
CA ILE A 198 13.95 -9.86 -9.74
C ILE A 198 14.98 -9.57 -8.65
N SER A 199 15.10 -8.30 -8.23
CA SER A 199 15.96 -7.94 -7.11
C SER A 199 15.63 -6.56 -6.55
N GLY A 200 15.75 -6.41 -5.24
CA GLY A 200 15.82 -5.11 -4.56
C GLY A 200 17.22 -4.77 -4.02
N ASP A 201 18.21 -5.64 -4.25
CA ASP A 201 19.61 -5.41 -3.86
C ASP A 201 20.31 -4.59 -4.95
N PHE A 202 20.71 -3.36 -4.62
CA PHE A 202 21.30 -2.44 -5.57
C PHE A 202 22.63 -2.95 -6.15
N GLU A 203 23.43 -3.68 -5.37
CA GLU A 203 24.68 -4.25 -5.88
C GLU A 203 24.44 -5.39 -6.87
N HIS A 204 23.41 -6.21 -6.63
CA HIS A 204 22.99 -7.21 -7.60
C HIS A 204 22.48 -6.55 -8.88
N ILE A 205 21.67 -5.48 -8.80
CA ILE A 205 21.21 -4.76 -10.00
C ILE A 205 22.40 -4.17 -10.78
N LEU A 206 23.39 -3.60 -10.08
CA LEU A 206 24.62 -3.09 -10.71
C LEU A 206 25.45 -4.17 -11.40
N SER A 207 25.47 -5.38 -10.84
CA SER A 207 26.17 -6.51 -11.47
C SER A 207 25.55 -6.92 -12.82
N LEU A 208 24.27 -6.63 -13.03
CA LEU A 208 23.55 -6.88 -14.28
C LEU A 208 23.74 -5.74 -15.29
N SER A 209 23.88 -4.50 -14.83
CA SER A 209 24.19 -3.34 -15.67
C SER A 209 24.77 -2.19 -14.86
N ASN A 210 25.99 -1.75 -15.22
CA ASN A 210 26.67 -0.63 -14.57
C ASN A 210 26.14 0.75 -14.99
N ALA A 211 25.24 0.82 -15.98
CA ALA A 211 24.69 2.06 -16.50
C ALA A 211 23.88 2.88 -15.46
N ILE A 212 23.46 2.24 -14.36
CA ILE A 212 22.75 2.92 -13.26
C ILE A 212 23.69 3.50 -12.20
N LEU A 213 24.98 3.16 -12.23
CA LEU A 213 25.97 3.58 -11.23
C LEU A 213 26.06 5.10 -11.04
N PRO A 214 26.02 5.94 -12.10
CA PRO A 214 26.03 7.40 -11.96
C PRO A 214 24.85 7.94 -11.15
N TYR A 215 23.76 7.18 -11.03
CA TYR A 215 22.51 7.57 -10.39
C TYR A 215 22.32 6.96 -9.00
N ARG A 216 23.35 6.31 -8.43
CA ARG A 216 23.29 5.59 -7.14
C ARG A 216 22.60 6.39 -6.03
N GLU A 217 22.95 7.66 -5.84
CA GLU A 217 22.37 8.49 -4.76
C GLU A 217 20.83 8.60 -4.84
N GLN A 218 20.28 8.64 -6.06
CA GLN A 218 18.84 8.75 -6.29
C GLN A 218 18.16 7.37 -6.27
N LEU A 219 18.86 6.30 -6.63
CA LEU A 219 18.25 4.98 -6.88
C LEU A 219 18.42 3.99 -5.72
N GLU A 220 19.52 4.07 -4.97
CA GLU A 220 19.86 3.07 -3.94
C GLU A 220 18.86 3.05 -2.78
N GLY A 221 18.46 1.83 -2.39
CA GLY A 221 17.51 1.57 -1.31
C GLY A 221 16.04 1.85 -1.65
N ARG A 222 15.74 2.44 -2.82
CA ARG A 222 14.37 2.74 -3.27
C ARG A 222 14.01 2.18 -4.64
N THR A 223 14.92 1.45 -5.28
CA THR A 223 14.71 0.84 -6.59
C THR A 223 14.48 -0.66 -6.47
N ILE A 224 13.49 -1.17 -7.20
CA ILE A 224 13.28 -2.60 -7.41
C ILE A 224 13.45 -2.89 -8.90
N LEU A 225 14.31 -3.84 -9.24
CA LEU A 225 14.36 -4.43 -10.58
C LEU A 225 13.24 -5.46 -10.70
N VAL A 226 12.37 -5.27 -11.68
CA VAL A 226 11.17 -6.10 -11.87
C VAL A 226 11.08 -6.65 -13.28
N GLN A 227 10.45 -7.81 -13.43
CA GLN A 227 10.04 -8.36 -14.72
C GLN A 227 8.90 -7.51 -15.28
N LYS A 228 9.01 -7.12 -16.55
CA LYS A 228 7.93 -6.45 -17.27
C LYS A 228 6.78 -7.42 -17.50
N SER A 229 5.59 -7.01 -17.12
CA SER A 229 4.35 -7.80 -17.25
C SER A 229 3.25 -7.00 -17.94
N GLN A 230 2.29 -7.69 -18.54
CA GLN A 230 1.05 -7.08 -19.00
C GLN A 230 0.16 -6.77 -17.80
N VAL A 231 0.03 -5.49 -17.44
CA VAL A 231 -0.78 -5.04 -16.29
C VAL A 231 -2.27 -5.29 -16.57
N LEU A 232 -2.96 -5.93 -15.62
CA LEU A 232 -4.40 -6.15 -15.69
C LEU A 232 -5.13 -4.91 -15.17
N LYS A 233 -6.22 -4.52 -15.84
CA LYS A 233 -7.01 -3.30 -15.52
C LYS A 233 -7.94 -3.53 -14.32
N CYS A 234 -7.37 -3.93 -13.19
CA CYS A 234 -8.08 -4.22 -11.96
C CYS A 234 -7.26 -3.77 -10.76
N GLU A 235 -7.85 -2.90 -9.94
CA GLU A 235 -7.38 -2.70 -8.58
C GLU A 235 -8.09 -3.72 -7.69
N ALA A 236 -7.33 -4.74 -7.28
CA ALA A 236 -7.85 -5.86 -6.51
C ALA A 236 -7.88 -5.52 -5.02
N ILE A 237 -8.93 -4.81 -4.60
CA ILE A 237 -9.11 -4.39 -3.21
C ILE A 237 -9.79 -5.52 -2.40
N VAL A 238 -9.22 -5.84 -1.24
CA VAL A 238 -9.81 -6.75 -0.26
C VAL A 238 -10.02 -6.01 1.05
N ARG A 239 -11.20 -6.19 1.66
CA ARG A 239 -11.60 -5.53 2.90
C ARG A 239 -11.98 -6.57 3.95
N GLY A 240 -11.35 -6.50 5.12
CA GLY A 240 -11.80 -7.25 6.29
C GLY A 240 -12.67 -6.41 7.23
N TYR A 241 -12.65 -5.09 7.07
CA TYR A 241 -13.37 -4.15 7.94
C TYR A 241 -14.07 -3.08 7.12
N LEU A 242 -15.23 -2.62 7.62
CA LEU A 242 -16.06 -1.62 6.97
C LEU A 242 -15.55 -0.20 7.30
N THR A 243 -14.93 0.46 6.33
CA THR A 243 -14.44 1.83 6.48
C THR A 243 -14.32 2.55 5.13
N GLY A 244 -13.99 3.84 5.17
CA GLY A 244 -13.69 4.63 3.97
C GLY A 244 -14.85 4.66 2.97
N SER A 245 -14.55 4.44 1.69
CA SER A 245 -15.56 4.42 0.63
C SER A 245 -16.61 3.32 0.82
N ALA A 246 -16.23 2.16 1.36
CA ALA A 246 -17.17 1.09 1.65
C ALA A 246 -18.19 1.48 2.73
N TYR A 247 -17.75 2.15 3.81
CA TYR A 247 -18.67 2.65 4.81
C TYR A 247 -19.56 3.77 4.28
N ALA A 248 -19.01 4.67 3.46
CA ALA A 248 -19.78 5.74 2.83
C ALA A 248 -20.92 5.20 1.93
N GLU A 249 -20.65 4.16 1.13
CA GLU A 249 -21.68 3.48 0.34
C GLU A 249 -22.68 2.74 1.24
N TYR A 250 -22.21 1.98 2.22
CA TYR A 250 -23.07 1.22 3.13
C TYR A 250 -24.08 2.13 3.84
N ARG A 251 -23.66 3.31 4.29
CA ARG A 251 -24.57 4.29 4.90
C ARG A 251 -25.65 4.80 3.95
N LYS A 252 -25.37 4.84 2.65
CA LYS A 252 -26.27 5.38 1.63
C LYS A 252 -27.25 4.34 1.12
N SER A 253 -26.78 3.11 0.88
CA SER A 253 -27.55 2.07 0.16
C SER A 253 -27.55 0.71 0.84
N GLY A 254 -26.88 0.53 1.99
CA GLY A 254 -26.75 -0.78 2.64
C GLY A 254 -25.87 -1.76 1.86
N THR A 255 -25.07 -1.27 0.91
CA THR A 255 -24.22 -2.08 0.02
C THR A 255 -22.75 -1.69 0.12
N VAL A 256 -21.87 -2.59 -0.34
CA VAL A 256 -20.46 -2.29 -0.62
C VAL A 256 -20.13 -2.81 -2.01
N HIS A 257 -19.77 -1.92 -2.94
CA HIS A 257 -19.61 -2.20 -4.36
C HIS A 257 -20.85 -2.90 -4.95
N GLY A 258 -22.05 -2.50 -4.50
CA GLY A 258 -23.33 -3.11 -4.87
C GLY A 258 -23.67 -4.44 -4.17
N ILE A 259 -22.75 -4.99 -3.36
CA ILE A 259 -22.98 -6.23 -2.60
C ILE A 259 -23.84 -5.90 -1.37
N PRO A 260 -25.02 -6.53 -1.17
CA PRO A 260 -25.85 -6.30 0.01
C PRO A 260 -25.13 -6.72 1.30
N MET A 261 -25.09 -5.81 2.28
CA MET A 261 -24.46 -6.06 3.57
C MET A 261 -25.50 -6.31 4.68
N PRO A 262 -25.13 -7.03 5.76
CA PRO A 262 -25.97 -7.14 6.95
C PRO A 262 -26.42 -5.77 7.48
N GLN A 263 -27.61 -5.73 8.09
CA GLN A 263 -28.10 -4.52 8.75
C GLN A 263 -27.29 -4.21 10.02
N ASN A 264 -27.31 -2.94 10.43
CA ASN A 264 -26.73 -2.44 11.69
C ASN A 264 -25.19 -2.51 11.78
N LEU A 265 -24.47 -2.59 10.66
CA LEU A 265 -23.03 -2.37 10.67
C LEU A 265 -22.74 -0.90 10.95
N VAL A 266 -21.71 -0.65 11.73
CA VAL A 266 -21.19 0.68 12.05
C VAL A 266 -19.78 0.85 11.47
N GLU A 267 -19.20 2.06 11.53
CA GLU A 267 -17.81 2.28 11.11
C GLU A 267 -16.87 1.30 11.84
N SER A 268 -15.86 0.79 11.14
CA SER A 268 -14.89 -0.18 11.66
C SER A 268 -15.45 -1.55 12.06
N SER A 269 -16.70 -1.88 11.69
CA SER A 269 -17.25 -3.23 11.87
C SER A 269 -16.43 -4.26 11.11
N LYS A 270 -16.22 -5.44 11.70
CA LYS A 270 -15.51 -6.53 11.05
C LYS A 270 -16.46 -7.31 10.13
N PHE A 271 -16.03 -7.62 8.91
CA PHE A 271 -16.79 -8.53 8.05
C PHE A 271 -16.64 -9.99 8.54
N PRO A 272 -17.69 -10.83 8.40
CA PRO A 272 -17.58 -12.26 8.75
C PRO A 272 -16.48 -12.99 7.98
N GLN A 273 -16.28 -12.60 6.72
CA GLN A 273 -15.18 -13.02 5.85
C GLN A 273 -14.68 -11.80 5.07
N PRO A 274 -13.39 -11.74 4.69
CA PRO A 274 -12.90 -10.67 3.83
C PRO A 274 -13.66 -10.64 2.50
N ILE A 275 -14.02 -9.45 2.05
CA ILE A 275 -14.75 -9.27 0.79
C ILE A 275 -13.82 -8.68 -0.28
N PHE A 276 -13.94 -9.20 -1.49
CA PHE A 276 -13.27 -8.67 -2.68
C PHE A 276 -14.13 -7.57 -3.30
N THR A 277 -13.58 -6.38 -3.46
CA THR A 277 -14.31 -5.17 -3.89
C THR A 277 -13.50 -4.42 -4.95
N PRO A 278 -13.44 -4.91 -6.20
CA PRO A 278 -12.54 -4.37 -7.20
C PRO A 278 -12.92 -2.95 -7.64
N SER A 279 -11.94 -2.19 -8.12
CA SER A 279 -12.13 -0.99 -8.94
C SER A 279 -11.47 -1.12 -10.31
N THR A 280 -11.98 -0.40 -11.29
CA THR A 280 -11.31 -0.25 -12.58
C THR A 280 -10.12 0.67 -12.43
N LYS A 281 -9.04 0.37 -13.17
CA LYS A 281 -7.90 1.27 -13.31
C LYS A 281 -8.20 2.22 -14.46
N ALA A 282 -8.46 3.48 -14.14
CA ALA A 282 -8.84 4.47 -15.14
C ALA A 282 -7.60 5.03 -15.88
N ASP A 283 -7.79 5.55 -17.10
CA ASP A 283 -6.70 6.22 -17.83
C ASP A 283 -6.32 7.53 -17.12
N ILE A 284 -5.10 8.02 -17.36
CA ILE A 284 -4.56 9.23 -16.73
C ILE A 284 -5.53 10.41 -16.87
N GLY A 285 -6.05 10.91 -15.75
CA GLY A 285 -7.00 12.04 -15.69
C GLY A 285 -8.45 11.64 -15.44
N THR A 286 -8.75 10.35 -15.30
CA THR A 286 -10.06 9.84 -14.86
C THR A 286 -9.96 9.14 -13.51
N HIS A 287 -11.04 9.08 -12.73
CA HIS A 287 -11.06 8.46 -11.41
C HIS A 287 -11.34 6.95 -11.52
N ASP A 288 -10.71 6.17 -10.65
CA ASP A 288 -10.99 4.74 -10.52
C ASP A 288 -12.44 4.53 -10.05
N GLU A 289 -13.15 3.60 -10.70
CA GLU A 289 -14.56 3.33 -10.41
C GLU A 289 -14.71 2.02 -9.65
N ASN A 290 -15.39 2.06 -8.50
CA ASN A 290 -15.78 0.86 -7.76
C ASN A 290 -16.75 0.03 -8.61
N ILE A 291 -16.40 -1.23 -8.86
CA ILE A 291 -17.24 -2.15 -9.63
C ILE A 291 -17.68 -3.33 -8.77
N HIS A 292 -18.85 -3.88 -9.11
CA HIS A 292 -19.29 -5.16 -8.54
C HIS A 292 -18.34 -6.27 -9.02
N PRO A 293 -17.93 -7.23 -8.16
CA PRO A 293 -17.02 -8.32 -8.53
C PRO A 293 -17.41 -9.05 -9.81
N ASP A 294 -18.70 -9.32 -10.00
CA ASP A 294 -19.24 -10.04 -11.17
C ASP A 294 -19.01 -9.31 -12.52
N LYS A 295 -18.66 -8.02 -12.50
CA LYS A 295 -18.32 -7.28 -13.72
C LYS A 295 -16.87 -7.51 -14.16
N LEU A 296 -16.03 -8.05 -13.29
CA LEU A 296 -14.59 -8.13 -13.53
C LEU A 296 -14.26 -9.08 -14.70
N GLY A 297 -14.94 -10.21 -14.81
CA GLY A 297 -14.71 -11.17 -15.90
C GLY A 297 -14.94 -10.56 -17.28
N GLY A 298 -16.04 -9.81 -17.45
CA GLY A 298 -16.30 -9.05 -18.68
C GLY A 298 -15.25 -7.97 -18.98
N ILE A 299 -14.73 -7.28 -17.96
CA ILE A 299 -13.67 -6.25 -18.13
C ILE A 299 -12.34 -6.87 -18.55
N LEU A 300 -12.00 -8.03 -17.97
CA LEU A 300 -10.77 -8.75 -18.28
C LEU A 300 -10.90 -9.63 -19.54
N GLY A 301 -12.12 -9.84 -20.04
CA GLY A 301 -12.42 -10.78 -21.12
C GLY A 301 -12.23 -12.25 -20.72
N SER A 302 -12.22 -12.56 -19.42
CA SER A 302 -11.98 -13.90 -18.89
C SER A 302 -12.53 -14.07 -17.47
N GLU A 303 -13.62 -14.85 -17.34
CA GLU A 303 -14.20 -15.22 -16.03
C GLU A 303 -13.21 -16.02 -15.17
N THR A 304 -12.51 -16.98 -15.78
CA THR A 304 -11.50 -17.80 -15.08
C THR A 304 -10.40 -16.93 -14.46
N LEU A 305 -9.95 -15.89 -15.17
CA LEU A 305 -8.93 -14.97 -14.67
C LEU A 305 -9.48 -14.10 -13.54
N ALA A 306 -10.72 -13.61 -13.66
CA ALA A 306 -11.38 -12.83 -12.61
C ALA A 306 -11.56 -13.65 -11.32
N ASP A 307 -11.99 -14.91 -11.43
CA ASP A 307 -12.10 -15.84 -10.30
C ASP A 307 -10.74 -16.12 -9.65
N GLN A 308 -9.70 -16.32 -10.45
CA GLN A 308 -8.34 -16.51 -9.96
C GLN A 308 -7.87 -15.28 -9.17
N ILE A 309 -8.05 -14.07 -9.72
CA ILE A 309 -7.69 -12.81 -9.04
C ILE A 309 -8.45 -12.67 -7.73
N LYS A 310 -9.76 -12.88 -7.73
CA LYS A 310 -10.60 -12.79 -6.52
C LYS A 310 -10.10 -13.74 -5.44
N LYS A 311 -9.92 -15.02 -5.79
CA LYS A 311 -9.45 -16.05 -4.86
C LYS A 311 -8.07 -15.71 -4.32
N THR A 312 -7.10 -15.43 -5.19
CA THR A 312 -5.73 -15.13 -4.78
C THR A 312 -5.63 -13.84 -3.98
N SER A 313 -6.44 -12.83 -4.27
CA SER A 313 -6.48 -11.59 -3.48
C SER A 313 -6.91 -11.84 -2.03
N ILE A 314 -7.95 -12.67 -1.83
CA ILE A 314 -8.41 -13.05 -0.50
C ILE A 314 -7.32 -13.86 0.23
N GLU A 315 -6.70 -14.84 -0.43
CA GLU A 315 -5.61 -15.65 0.15
C GLU A 315 -4.41 -14.77 0.55
N LEU A 316 -4.01 -13.82 -0.29
CA LEU A 316 -2.96 -12.83 0.01
C LEU A 316 -3.33 -11.96 1.22
N TYR A 317 -4.55 -11.42 1.24
CA TYR A 317 -5.04 -10.61 2.35
C TYR A 317 -5.03 -11.41 3.66
N GLU A 318 -5.52 -12.64 3.66
CA GLU A 318 -5.57 -13.48 4.86
C GLU A 318 -4.19 -13.85 5.37
N ALA A 319 -3.27 -14.24 4.47
CA ALA A 319 -1.90 -14.56 4.82
C ALA A 319 -1.18 -13.33 5.42
N ALA A 320 -1.33 -12.17 4.78
CA ALA A 320 -0.78 -10.91 5.27
C ALA A 320 -1.39 -10.48 6.60
N ASN A 321 -2.72 -10.57 6.75
CA ASN A 321 -3.41 -10.17 7.96
C ASN A 321 -3.03 -11.08 9.14
N ARG A 322 -2.82 -12.38 8.89
CA ARG A 322 -2.32 -13.33 9.90
C ARG A 322 -0.92 -12.94 10.39
N HIS A 323 -0.05 -12.51 9.48
CA HIS A 323 1.26 -11.95 9.86
C HIS A 323 1.10 -10.66 10.68
N CYS A 324 0.26 -9.73 10.22
CA CYS A 324 0.00 -8.47 10.93
C CYS A 324 -0.56 -8.67 12.34
N LEU A 325 -1.41 -9.69 12.53
CA LEU A 325 -2.00 -10.06 13.81
C LEU A 325 -1.06 -10.84 14.72
N SER A 326 0.12 -11.25 14.25
CA SER A 326 1.09 -11.97 15.07
C SER A 326 1.48 -11.14 16.31
N SER A 327 1.84 -11.82 17.40
CA SER A 327 2.04 -11.20 18.73
C SER A 327 3.06 -10.06 18.76
N ASN A 328 3.92 -9.96 17.74
CA ASN A 328 5.01 -8.98 17.70
C ASN A 328 4.64 -7.69 16.97
N SER A 329 3.68 -7.72 16.05
CA SER A 329 3.23 -6.53 15.30
C SER A 329 2.05 -5.84 15.97
N GLY A 330 1.08 -6.60 16.49
CA GLY A 330 -0.12 -6.03 17.14
C GLY A 330 -1.01 -5.20 16.21
N LEU A 331 -0.84 -5.36 14.89
CA LEU A 331 -1.59 -4.66 13.86
C LEU A 331 -2.60 -5.58 13.18
N PHE A 332 -3.49 -5.03 12.37
CA PHE A 332 -4.28 -5.80 11.42
C PHE A 332 -4.61 -4.95 10.19
N LEU A 333 -4.95 -5.63 9.09
CA LEU A 333 -5.33 -5.00 7.84
C LEU A 333 -6.83 -4.70 7.86
N ALA A 334 -7.21 -3.43 7.79
CA ALA A 334 -8.60 -3.06 7.54
C ALA A 334 -8.97 -3.36 6.08
N ASP A 335 -8.13 -2.91 5.16
CA ASP A 335 -8.18 -3.21 3.74
C ASP A 335 -6.81 -3.06 3.07
N THR A 336 -6.68 -3.61 1.87
CA THR A 336 -5.50 -3.47 1.02
C THR A 336 -5.87 -3.54 -0.45
N LYS A 337 -5.02 -2.97 -1.30
CA LYS A 337 -5.12 -3.04 -2.76
C LYS A 337 -3.94 -3.80 -3.33
N PHE A 338 -4.21 -4.79 -4.17
CA PHE A 338 -3.21 -5.49 -4.97
C PHE A 338 -3.34 -5.10 -6.45
N GLU A 339 -2.24 -5.22 -7.20
CA GLU A 339 -2.26 -5.20 -8.66
C GLU A 339 -1.68 -6.50 -9.19
N PHE A 340 -2.21 -6.94 -10.32
CA PHE A 340 -1.79 -8.18 -10.97
C PHE A 340 -1.36 -7.91 -12.40
N GLY A 341 -0.41 -8.72 -12.87
CA GLY A 341 0.04 -8.73 -14.24
C GLY A 341 0.14 -10.14 -14.79
N LEU A 342 0.11 -10.27 -16.10
CA LEU A 342 0.44 -11.52 -16.79
C LEU A 342 1.87 -11.46 -17.30
N GLU A 343 2.63 -12.52 -17.03
CA GLU A 343 3.93 -12.70 -17.65
C GLU A 343 3.75 -12.84 -19.18
N PRO A 344 4.50 -12.09 -20.02
CA PRO A 344 4.25 -12.03 -21.46
C PRO A 344 4.23 -13.40 -22.15
N ASN A 345 5.16 -14.29 -21.80
CA ASN A 345 5.37 -15.55 -22.50
C ASN A 345 4.52 -16.71 -21.95
N SER A 346 4.38 -16.82 -20.62
CA SER A 346 3.66 -17.93 -20.00
C SER A 346 2.21 -17.63 -19.68
N GLN A 347 1.81 -16.35 -19.74
CA GLN A 347 0.51 -15.86 -19.26
C GLN A 347 0.25 -16.20 -17.79
N ARG A 348 1.33 -16.44 -17.02
CA ARG A 348 1.26 -16.69 -15.58
C ARG A 348 0.86 -15.40 -14.86
N LEU A 349 -0.11 -15.52 -13.95
CA LEU A 349 -0.50 -14.42 -13.06
C LEU A 349 0.62 -14.14 -12.06
N LEU A 350 1.01 -12.87 -11.96
CA LEU A 350 2.01 -12.35 -11.04
C LEU A 350 1.40 -11.28 -10.14
N LEU A 351 1.81 -11.24 -8.88
CA LEU A 351 1.64 -10.06 -8.04
C LEU A 351 2.66 -8.99 -8.46
N ILE A 352 2.19 -7.79 -8.73
CA ILE A 352 3.01 -6.68 -9.24
C ILE A 352 2.81 -5.41 -8.41
N ASP A 353 3.44 -4.32 -8.84
CA ASP A 353 3.37 -2.99 -8.22
C ASP A 353 4.04 -2.95 -6.83
N GLU A 354 3.43 -2.29 -5.84
CA GLU A 354 3.88 -2.34 -4.44
C GLU A 354 3.04 -3.34 -3.63
N CYS A 355 3.60 -3.84 -2.53
CA CYS A 355 2.92 -4.84 -1.72
C CYS A 355 2.81 -4.39 -0.27
N LEU A 356 1.56 -4.17 0.18
CA LEU A 356 1.21 -3.98 1.60
C LEU A 356 1.96 -2.83 2.28
N THR A 357 1.98 -1.67 1.63
CA THR A 357 2.53 -0.44 2.19
C THR A 357 1.43 0.42 2.84
N PRO A 358 1.80 1.39 3.71
CA PRO A 358 0.91 2.46 4.15
C PRO A 358 0.25 3.27 3.04
N ASP A 359 0.77 3.21 1.80
CA ASP A 359 0.20 3.86 0.64
C ASP A 359 -0.92 3.02 0.01
N SER A 360 -0.79 1.68 0.02
CA SER A 360 -1.73 0.72 -0.57
C SER A 360 -2.73 0.10 0.41
N SER A 361 -2.51 0.27 1.71
CA SER A 361 -3.20 -0.51 2.75
C SER A 361 -3.50 0.33 4.00
N ARG A 362 -4.57 -0.05 4.71
CA ARG A 362 -4.91 0.52 6.02
C ARG A 362 -4.54 -0.46 7.12
N PHE A 363 -3.53 -0.10 7.90
CA PHE A 363 -3.12 -0.86 9.09
C PHE A 363 -3.68 -0.20 10.34
N TRP A 364 -4.30 -0.99 11.22
CA TRP A 364 -4.84 -0.53 12.50
C TRP A 364 -4.23 -1.30 13.67
N ALA A 365 -4.08 -0.65 14.82
CA ALA A 365 -3.65 -1.30 16.05
C ALA A 365 -4.82 -2.10 16.65
N ALA A 366 -4.58 -3.38 16.94
CA ALA A 366 -5.58 -4.25 17.57
C ALA A 366 -6.00 -3.73 18.96
N SER A 367 -5.08 -3.12 19.70
CA SER A 367 -5.33 -2.55 21.03
C SER A 367 -6.26 -1.33 21.04
N GLU A 368 -6.45 -0.67 19.90
CA GLU A 368 -7.24 0.55 19.78
C GLU A 368 -8.58 0.34 19.08
N TRP A 369 -8.80 -0.85 18.51
CA TRP A 369 -9.97 -1.14 17.68
C TRP A 369 -11.24 -1.30 18.51
N ALA A 370 -12.29 -0.64 18.05
CA ALA A 370 -13.65 -0.81 18.53
C ALA A 370 -14.62 -0.52 17.38
N GLU A 371 -15.70 -1.28 17.30
CA GLU A 371 -16.80 -0.98 16.36
C GLU A 371 -17.43 0.37 16.70
N GLY A 372 -17.79 1.12 15.67
CA GLY A 372 -18.33 2.48 15.76
C GLY A 372 -17.28 3.57 15.98
N LYS A 373 -16.00 3.21 16.21
CA LYS A 373 -14.90 4.16 16.36
C LYS A 373 -14.20 4.38 15.02
N LYS A 374 -14.01 5.64 14.62
CA LYS A 374 -13.12 6.00 13.51
C LYS A 374 -11.67 5.73 13.91
N MET A 375 -11.00 4.84 13.18
CA MET A 375 -9.64 4.43 13.48
C MET A 375 -8.61 5.42 12.92
N SER A 376 -7.59 5.73 13.71
CA SER A 376 -6.36 6.40 13.25
C SER A 376 -5.38 5.33 12.77
N GLY A 377 -5.34 5.07 11.47
CA GLY A 377 -4.44 4.07 10.90
C GLY A 377 -2.99 4.52 10.84
N PHE A 378 -2.11 3.57 10.54
CA PHE A 378 -0.68 3.79 10.28
C PHE A 378 -0.43 4.09 8.79
N ASP A 379 -1.42 4.70 8.14
CA ASP A 379 -1.46 4.99 6.72
C ASP A 379 -1.46 6.52 6.46
N LYS A 380 -1.84 6.93 5.24
CA LYS A 380 -2.00 8.34 4.84
C LYS A 380 -3.05 9.14 5.63
N GLN A 381 -3.61 8.61 6.72
CA GLN A 381 -4.70 9.24 7.45
C GLN A 381 -4.35 10.63 7.99
N VAL A 382 -3.11 10.84 8.46
CA VAL A 382 -2.60 12.17 8.88
C VAL A 382 -2.70 13.19 7.75
N LEU A 383 -2.22 12.83 6.56
CA LEU A 383 -2.31 13.66 5.35
C LEU A 383 -3.77 13.90 4.95
N ARG A 384 -4.61 12.86 4.94
CA ARG A 384 -6.03 12.98 4.55
C ARG A 384 -6.81 13.89 5.49
N ASP A 385 -6.58 13.81 6.79
CA ASP A 385 -7.28 14.67 7.75
C ASP A 385 -6.78 16.12 7.67
N TRP A 386 -5.47 16.35 7.42
CA TRP A 386 -4.96 17.70 7.14
C TRP A 386 -5.58 18.31 5.88
N LEU A 387 -5.64 17.56 4.77
CA LEU A 387 -6.24 18.03 3.51
C LEU A 387 -7.72 18.37 3.64
N LYS A 388 -8.47 17.65 4.49
CA LYS A 388 -9.88 17.97 4.77
C LYS A 388 -10.05 19.30 5.50
N ILE A 389 -9.10 19.67 6.35
CA ILE A 389 -9.12 20.94 7.08
C ILE A 389 -8.69 22.08 6.14
N GLU A 390 -7.65 21.86 5.34
CA GLU A 390 -7.10 22.86 4.41
C GLU A 390 -8.04 23.17 3.24
N GLY A 391 -8.86 22.18 2.84
CA GLY A 391 -9.71 22.27 1.65
C GLY A 391 -8.90 22.07 0.36
N VAL A 392 -9.38 21.17 -0.49
CA VAL A 392 -8.67 20.74 -1.72
C VAL A 392 -9.28 21.29 -3.01
N ASP A 393 -10.43 21.96 -2.93
CA ASP A 393 -11.16 22.42 -4.12
C ASP A 393 -10.34 23.44 -4.93
N GLY A 394 -10.01 23.07 -6.17
CA GLY A 394 -9.27 23.90 -7.11
C GLY A 394 -7.78 24.09 -6.79
N LYS A 395 -7.22 23.33 -5.83
CA LYS A 395 -5.81 23.44 -5.46
C LYS A 395 -5.00 22.27 -6.03
N ASP A 396 -4.07 22.59 -6.92
CA ASP A 396 -3.01 21.67 -7.34
C ASP A 396 -1.74 21.94 -6.51
N GLN A 397 -0.98 20.88 -6.20
CA GLN A 397 0.35 20.98 -5.58
C GLN A 397 0.37 21.73 -4.23
N LEU A 398 -0.44 21.25 -3.28
CA LEU A 398 -0.40 21.71 -1.89
C LEU A 398 0.96 21.44 -1.25
N GLU A 399 1.46 22.42 -0.49
CA GLU A 399 2.71 22.30 0.27
C GLU A 399 2.39 21.88 1.71
N LEU A 400 2.96 20.75 2.14
CA LEU A 400 2.75 20.21 3.47
C LEU A 400 3.56 20.99 4.50
N PRO A 401 2.97 21.38 5.65
CA PRO A 401 3.73 21.92 6.77
C PRO A 401 4.64 20.83 7.37
N GLN A 402 5.77 21.24 7.95
CA GLN A 402 6.76 20.33 8.51
C GLN A 402 6.15 19.37 9.56
N SER A 403 5.19 19.83 10.35
CA SER A 403 4.49 19.00 11.35
C SER A 403 3.73 17.82 10.74
N VAL A 404 3.16 17.97 9.54
CA VAL A 404 2.48 16.90 8.81
C VAL A 404 3.49 15.93 8.21
N ILE A 405 4.61 16.44 7.69
CA ILE A 405 5.72 15.60 7.19
C ILE A 405 6.26 14.73 8.33
N ASP A 406 6.62 15.33 9.45
CA ASP A 406 7.20 14.63 10.61
C ASP A 406 6.23 13.60 11.20
N SER A 407 4.95 13.97 11.32
CA SER A 407 3.92 13.07 11.85
C SER A 407 3.67 11.88 10.91
N THR A 408 3.65 12.13 9.59
CA THR A 408 3.46 11.07 8.60
C THR A 408 4.69 10.16 8.54
N TRP A 409 5.90 10.73 8.55
CA TRP A 409 7.15 9.96 8.60
C TRP A 409 7.21 9.07 9.84
N LYS A 410 6.89 9.61 11.02
CA LYS A 410 6.84 8.85 12.28
C LYS A 410 5.89 7.66 12.17
N LYS A 411 4.70 7.85 11.60
CA LYS A 411 3.72 6.77 11.40
C LYS A 411 4.22 5.69 10.44
N TYR A 412 4.95 6.07 9.39
CA TYR A 412 5.50 5.13 8.42
C TYR A 412 6.64 4.29 9.04
N CYS A 413 7.53 4.92 9.81
CA CYS A 413 8.55 4.20 10.58
C CYS A 413 7.93 3.25 11.60
N GLU A 414 6.92 3.71 12.34
CA GLU A 414 6.20 2.89 13.32
C GLU A 414 5.55 1.68 12.66
N ALA A 415 4.88 1.86 11.51
CA ALA A 415 4.32 0.77 10.71
C ALA A 415 5.41 -0.22 10.28
N PHE A 416 6.52 0.28 9.72
CA PHE A 416 7.64 -0.55 9.27
C PHE A 416 8.22 -1.40 10.41
N GLU A 417 8.45 -0.78 11.57
CA GLU A 417 9.00 -1.45 12.75
C GLU A 417 8.06 -2.53 13.26
N LEU A 418 6.77 -2.22 13.41
CA LEU A 418 5.78 -3.19 13.87
C LEU A 418 5.61 -4.34 12.89
N LEU A 419 5.52 -4.07 11.58
CA LEU A 419 5.26 -5.09 10.57
C LEU A 419 6.48 -5.99 10.30
N THR A 420 7.70 -5.43 10.35
CA THR A 420 8.91 -6.17 9.98
C THR A 420 9.73 -6.65 11.18
N GLY A 421 9.50 -6.09 12.37
CA GLY A 421 10.33 -6.32 13.56
C GLY A 421 11.73 -5.68 13.48
N ARG A 422 11.98 -4.82 12.49
CA ARG A 422 13.29 -4.18 12.24
C ARG A 422 13.16 -2.68 12.30
N LYS A 423 14.17 -2.00 12.86
CA LYS A 423 14.28 -0.54 12.77
C LYS A 423 14.66 -0.12 11.36
N PHE A 424 13.97 0.89 10.83
CA PHE A 424 14.34 1.46 9.54
C PHE A 424 15.65 2.24 9.67
N VAL A 425 16.57 2.03 8.72
CA VAL A 425 17.82 2.79 8.58
C VAL A 425 17.83 3.36 7.17
N ALA A 426 17.96 4.69 7.10
CA ALA A 426 17.86 5.48 5.87
C ALA A 426 19.08 5.37 4.96
#